data_AF-A0A924KUE5-F1
#
_entry.id   AF-A0A924KUE5-F1
#
_cell.length_a   1.000
_cell.length_b   1.000
_cell.length_c   1.000
_cell.angle_alpha   90.00
_cell.angle_beta   90.00
_cell.angle_gamma   90.00
#
_symmetry.space_group_name_H-M   'P 1'
#
loop_
_entity.id
_entity.type
_entity.pdbx_description
1 polymer ?
#
loop_
_entity_poly.entity_id
_entity_poly.type
_entity_poly.pdbx_seq_one_letter_code
_entity_poly.pdbx_strand_id
1 'polypeptide(L)'
;MNTPTETKSTCCYCGTGCGVIIDSVGANVTDVRGDPDHPANFGKLCTKGSTLALTMSPSALSGRARYPEMRQSRDQPRTRSDWEKTLDHLADRFATTIAEHGPDSVGFYVSGQLLTEDYYVFNKLAKGLIGTNNIDTNSRLCMSSAVTGYQKTLGVDAPPCSYDDLDHADCLFIAGSNAAFAHPILFRRIEAAREKNPDLKIIVVDPRRTETAAFADLHLAILPGTDVALFHAMLHVMLWEEWINRD
;
A
#
# COMPACT_ATOMS: atom_id res chain seq x y z
N MET A 1 9.39 -23.91 29.44
CA MET A 1 8.26 -23.80 28.48
C MET A 1 8.19 -22.34 28.07
N ASN A 2 8.11 -22.05 26.77
CA ASN A 2 8.01 -20.65 26.33
C ASN A 2 6.63 -20.11 26.71
N THR A 3 6.60 -18.95 27.36
CA THR A 3 5.36 -18.26 27.74
C THR A 3 4.70 -17.65 26.51
N PRO A 4 3.37 -17.71 26.37
CA PRO A 4 2.66 -16.94 25.36
C PRO A 4 2.95 -15.44 25.49
N THR A 5 3.15 -14.77 24.35
CA THR A 5 3.40 -13.34 24.27
C THR A 5 2.44 -12.70 23.27
N GLU A 6 1.92 -11.53 23.62
CA GLU A 6 1.13 -10.70 22.72
C GLU A 6 2.00 -9.55 22.19
N THR A 7 1.91 -9.26 20.90
CA THR A 7 2.63 -8.15 20.27
C THR A 7 1.69 -7.36 19.37
N LYS A 8 1.56 -6.05 19.62
CA LYS A 8 0.83 -5.14 18.73
C LYS A 8 1.65 -4.83 17.48
N SER A 9 1.00 -4.83 16.32
CA SER A 9 1.63 -4.52 15.03
C SER A 9 0.59 -4.00 14.04
N THR A 10 0.99 -3.81 12.78
CA THR A 10 0.13 -3.39 11.67
C THR A 10 0.03 -4.51 10.63
N CYS A 11 -1.17 -4.69 10.07
CA CYS A 11 -1.39 -5.62 8.97
C CYS A 11 -0.51 -5.27 7.75
N CYS A 12 0.21 -6.25 7.22
CA CYS A 12 1.20 -6.06 6.14
C CYS A 12 0.63 -6.06 4.71
N TYR A 13 -0.69 -5.94 4.54
CA TYR A 13 -1.35 -6.04 3.24
C TYR A 13 -1.65 -4.68 2.58
N CYS A 14 -2.85 -4.12 2.79
CA CYS A 14 -3.29 -2.90 2.12
C CYS A 14 -2.97 -1.63 2.91
N GLY A 15 -3.04 -0.48 2.25
CA GLY A 15 -2.81 0.84 2.85
C GLY A 15 -3.81 1.27 3.93
N THR A 16 -4.88 0.50 4.21
CA THR A 16 -5.78 0.81 5.34
C THR A 16 -5.03 0.82 6.68
N GLY A 17 -3.99 -0.02 6.82
CA GLY A 17 -3.15 -0.01 8.02
C GLY A 17 -3.87 -0.51 9.27
N CYS A 18 -4.65 -1.59 9.18
CA CYS A 18 -5.36 -2.14 10.32
C CYS A 18 -4.37 -2.59 11.41
N GLY A 19 -4.62 -2.22 12.67
CA GLY A 19 -3.88 -2.71 13.82
C GLY A 19 -4.23 -4.15 14.14
N VAL A 20 -3.22 -4.92 14.51
CA VAL A 20 -3.33 -6.34 14.86
C VAL A 20 -2.63 -6.62 16.19
N ILE A 21 -3.13 -7.62 16.91
CA ILE A 21 -2.46 -8.24 18.05
C ILE A 21 -2.05 -9.65 17.60
N ILE A 22 -0.76 -9.93 17.70
CA ILE A 22 -0.13 -11.18 17.32
C ILE A 22 0.12 -11.99 18.58
N ASP A 23 -0.46 -13.18 18.67
CA ASP A 23 -0.18 -14.14 19.73
C ASP A 23 0.92 -15.09 19.27
N SER A 24 1.92 -15.30 20.12
CA SER A 24 3.05 -16.18 19.81
C SER A 24 3.53 -16.97 21.01
N VAL A 25 4.12 -18.14 20.73
CA VAL A 25 4.85 -18.95 21.73
C VAL A 25 6.28 -19.14 21.22
N GLY A 26 7.22 -18.37 21.78
CA GLY A 26 8.56 -18.25 21.21
C GLY A 26 8.51 -17.66 19.80
N ALA A 27 9.10 -18.34 18.82
CA ALA A 27 9.13 -17.87 17.43
C ALA A 27 7.88 -18.26 16.60
N ASN A 28 6.95 -19.02 17.19
CA ASN A 28 5.78 -19.51 16.49
C ASN A 28 4.59 -18.58 16.72
N VAL A 29 4.10 -17.94 15.67
CA VAL A 29 2.83 -17.20 15.69
C VAL A 29 1.69 -18.22 15.75
N THR A 30 0.84 -18.09 16.76
CA THR A 30 -0.30 -19.01 17.00
C THR A 30 -1.61 -18.42 16.54
N ASP A 31 -1.80 -17.10 16.68
CA ASP A 31 -3.01 -16.42 16.26
C ASP A 31 -2.74 -14.94 15.91
N VAL A 32 -3.64 -14.34 15.15
CA VAL A 32 -3.66 -12.91 14.84
C VAL A 32 -5.09 -12.41 14.90
N ARG A 33 -5.35 -11.43 15.76
CA ARG A 33 -6.64 -10.75 15.89
C ARG A 33 -6.51 -9.26 15.66
N GLY A 34 -7.63 -8.57 15.41
CA GLY A 34 -7.62 -7.12 15.27
C GLY A 34 -7.41 -6.44 16.62
N ASP A 35 -6.64 -5.36 16.64
CA ASP A 35 -6.48 -4.53 17.83
C ASP A 35 -7.73 -3.66 18.04
N PRO A 36 -8.50 -3.86 19.13
CA PRO A 36 -9.70 -3.07 19.41
C PRO A 36 -9.41 -1.58 19.61
N ASP A 37 -8.19 -1.23 20.04
CA ASP A 37 -7.81 0.15 20.34
C ASP A 37 -7.29 0.90 19.10
N HIS A 38 -7.08 0.20 17.98
CA HIS A 38 -6.45 0.82 16.81
C HIS A 38 -7.47 1.59 15.95
N PRO A 39 -7.23 2.90 15.67
CA PRO A 39 -8.25 3.79 15.10
C PRO A 39 -8.62 3.47 13.65
N ALA A 40 -7.76 2.76 12.93
CA ALA A 40 -8.06 2.36 11.56
C ALA A 40 -9.17 1.31 11.46
N ASN A 41 -9.33 0.44 12.46
CA ASN A 41 -10.15 -0.76 12.32
C ASN A 41 -10.98 -1.16 13.55
N PHE A 42 -10.73 -0.63 14.74
CA PHE A 42 -11.48 -0.93 15.96
C PHE A 42 -11.70 -2.43 16.17
N GLY A 43 -10.64 -3.22 16.01
CA GLY A 43 -10.66 -4.69 16.15
C GLY A 43 -11.16 -5.47 14.93
N LYS A 44 -11.74 -4.81 13.92
CA LYS A 44 -12.22 -5.50 12.70
C LYS A 44 -11.05 -5.89 11.80
N LEU A 45 -11.15 -7.02 11.10
CA LEU A 45 -10.22 -7.46 10.07
C LEU A 45 -10.97 -8.02 8.85
N CYS A 46 -10.40 -7.83 7.66
CA CYS A 46 -10.85 -8.54 6.46
C CYS A 46 -10.26 -9.96 6.44
N THR A 47 -10.71 -10.82 5.52
CA THR A 47 -10.22 -12.20 5.39
C THR A 47 -8.70 -12.30 5.33
N LYS A 48 -8.02 -11.39 4.62
CA LYS A 48 -6.55 -11.37 4.56
C LYS A 48 -5.92 -11.14 5.93
N GLY A 49 -6.48 -10.22 6.73
CA GLY A 49 -6.01 -9.91 8.07
C GLY A 49 -6.32 -11.01 9.07
N SER A 50 -7.57 -11.52 9.07
CA SER A 50 -8.01 -12.56 10.02
C SER A 50 -7.37 -13.92 9.78
N THR A 51 -6.73 -14.13 8.63
CA THR A 51 -6.01 -15.36 8.29
C THR A 51 -4.49 -15.17 8.28
N LEU A 52 -3.99 -14.04 8.79
CA LEU A 52 -2.57 -13.70 8.71
C LEU A 52 -1.67 -14.76 9.37
N ALA A 53 -2.11 -15.38 10.47
CA ALA A 53 -1.39 -16.48 11.13
C ALA A 53 -1.11 -17.67 10.20
N LEU A 54 -1.95 -17.91 9.18
CA LEU A 54 -1.75 -19.02 8.23
C LEU A 54 -0.51 -18.84 7.35
N THR A 55 0.01 -17.61 7.22
CA THR A 55 1.28 -17.36 6.52
C THR A 55 2.49 -18.00 7.23
N MET A 56 2.32 -18.34 8.51
CA MET A 56 3.31 -19.05 9.32
C MET A 56 3.05 -20.56 9.41
N SER A 57 2.05 -21.07 8.68
CA SER A 57 1.76 -22.51 8.64
C SER A 57 2.92 -23.30 8.01
N PRO A 58 3.10 -24.59 8.36
CA PRO A 58 4.15 -25.43 7.76
C PRO A 58 4.09 -25.48 6.23
N SER A 59 2.88 -25.50 5.64
CA SER A 59 2.70 -25.48 4.18
C SER A 59 3.16 -24.16 3.58
N ALA A 60 2.80 -23.02 4.17
CA ALA A 60 3.26 -21.71 3.72
C ALA A 60 4.79 -21.56 3.85
N LEU A 61 5.37 -22.08 4.94
CA LEU A 61 6.81 -22.00 5.21
C LEU A 61 7.66 -22.99 4.39
N SER A 62 7.04 -23.98 3.74
CA SER A 62 7.75 -24.99 2.93
C SER A 62 8.50 -24.38 1.74
N GLY A 63 7.96 -23.32 1.14
CA GLY A 63 8.58 -22.59 0.03
C GLY A 63 9.47 -21.41 0.46
N ARG A 64 9.66 -21.18 1.76
CA ARG A 64 10.43 -20.03 2.26
C ARG A 64 11.91 -20.19 1.90
N ALA A 65 12.46 -19.23 1.17
CA ALA A 65 13.90 -19.15 0.93
C ALA A 65 14.63 -18.89 2.27
N ARG A 66 15.53 -19.80 2.66
CA ARG A 66 16.29 -19.73 3.93
C ARG A 66 17.77 -19.48 3.76
N TYR A 67 18.29 -19.66 2.55
CA TYR A 67 19.69 -19.53 2.21
C TYR A 67 19.83 -18.74 0.92
N PRO A 68 20.93 -17.99 0.75
CA PRO A 68 21.28 -17.44 -0.55
C PRO A 68 21.46 -18.54 -1.59
N GLU A 69 21.11 -18.23 -2.83
CA GLU A 69 21.42 -19.07 -3.98
C GLU A 69 22.04 -18.20 -5.08
N MET A 70 23.11 -18.70 -5.69
CA MET A 70 23.88 -17.99 -6.72
C MET A 70 23.97 -18.84 -7.99
N ARG A 71 24.19 -18.19 -9.14
CA ARG A 71 24.57 -18.83 -10.40
C ARG A 71 25.73 -18.05 -11.02
N GLN A 72 26.68 -18.73 -11.66
CA GLN A 72 27.84 -18.07 -12.27
C GLN A 72 27.53 -17.44 -13.63
N SER A 73 26.53 -17.96 -14.34
CA SER A 73 26.05 -17.43 -15.61
C SER A 73 24.53 -17.59 -15.71
N ARG A 74 23.89 -16.87 -16.63
CA ARG A 74 22.42 -16.86 -16.78
C ARG A 74 21.85 -18.24 -17.11
N ASP A 75 22.60 -19.04 -17.85
CA ASP A 75 22.18 -20.35 -18.36
C ASP A 75 22.43 -21.49 -17.37
N GLN A 76 23.07 -21.20 -16.22
CA GLN A 76 23.31 -22.19 -15.18
C GLN A 76 22.21 -22.19 -14.11
N PRO A 77 21.94 -23.36 -13.48
CA PRO A 77 21.05 -23.43 -12.34
C PRO A 77 21.61 -22.63 -11.15
N ARG A 78 20.71 -22.18 -10.29
CA ARG A 78 21.10 -21.60 -9.01
C ARG A 78 21.57 -22.73 -8.07
N THR A 79 22.62 -22.45 -7.32
CA THR A 79 23.19 -23.33 -6.30
C THR A 79 23.21 -22.60 -4.96
N ARG A 80 22.88 -23.31 -3.89
CA ARG A 80 22.96 -22.77 -2.52
C ARG A 80 24.36 -22.21 -2.23
N SER A 81 24.40 -21.08 -1.54
CA SER A 81 25.61 -20.40 -1.08
C SER A 81 25.46 -20.02 0.40
N ASP A 82 26.54 -19.53 1.00
CA ASP A 82 26.55 -18.92 2.33
C ASP A 82 26.42 -17.38 2.23
N TRP A 83 26.09 -16.74 3.35
CA TRP A 83 25.83 -15.29 3.40
C TRP A 83 27.07 -14.45 3.12
N GLU A 84 28.20 -14.78 3.74
CA GLU A 84 29.45 -14.01 3.62
C GLU A 84 29.94 -14.00 2.17
N LYS A 85 30.08 -15.18 1.56
CA LYS A 85 30.47 -15.32 0.15
C LYS A 85 29.52 -14.64 -0.81
N THR A 86 28.21 -14.69 -0.54
CA THR A 86 27.22 -14.04 -1.40
C THR A 86 27.31 -12.52 -1.30
N LEU A 87 27.47 -11.98 -0.10
CA LEU A 87 27.59 -10.55 0.13
C LEU A 87 28.90 -10.00 -0.46
N ASP A 88 30.02 -10.68 -0.27
CA ASP A 88 31.31 -10.32 -0.88
C ASP A 88 31.21 -10.31 -2.40
N HIS A 89 30.60 -11.35 -2.99
CA HIS A 89 30.40 -11.39 -4.43
C HIS A 89 29.54 -10.22 -4.94
N LEU A 90 28.44 -9.89 -4.25
CA LEU A 90 27.60 -8.75 -4.61
C LEU A 90 28.37 -7.43 -4.50
N ALA A 91 29.11 -7.24 -3.41
CA ALA A 91 29.91 -6.04 -3.18
C ALA A 91 30.99 -5.87 -4.26
N ASP A 92 31.74 -6.92 -4.58
CA ASP A 92 32.78 -6.91 -5.63
C ASP A 92 32.18 -6.59 -7.01
N ARG A 93 31.03 -7.20 -7.34
CA ARG A 93 30.35 -6.94 -8.61
C ARG A 93 29.85 -5.50 -8.70
N PHE A 94 29.25 -4.96 -7.64
CA PHE A 94 28.84 -3.56 -7.60
C PHE A 94 30.05 -2.64 -7.72
N ALA A 95 31.08 -2.83 -6.91
CA ALA A 95 32.28 -2.00 -6.90
C ALA A 95 32.99 -2.00 -8.26
N THR A 96 33.17 -3.18 -8.87
CA THR A 96 33.78 -3.31 -10.20
C THR A 96 32.95 -2.59 -11.27
N THR A 97 31.63 -2.82 -11.29
CA THR A 97 30.75 -2.19 -12.29
C THR A 97 30.75 -0.67 -12.13
N ILE A 98 30.70 -0.16 -10.90
CA ILE A 98 30.75 1.28 -10.61
C ILE A 98 32.10 1.88 -11.02
N ALA A 99 33.21 1.19 -10.77
CA ALA A 99 34.54 1.65 -11.15
C ALA A 99 34.71 1.71 -12.68
N GLU A 100 34.16 0.74 -13.41
CA GLU A 100 34.28 0.65 -14.87
C GLU A 100 33.28 1.54 -15.62
N HIS A 101 32.08 1.76 -15.07
CA HIS A 101 30.95 2.36 -15.79
C HIS A 101 30.28 3.53 -15.06
N GLY A 102 30.77 3.92 -13.88
CA GLY A 102 30.23 4.99 -13.06
C GLY A 102 29.05 4.57 -12.18
N PRO A 103 28.60 5.43 -11.27
CA PRO A 103 27.59 5.09 -10.26
C PRO A 103 26.22 4.73 -10.84
N ASP A 104 25.85 5.30 -11.99
CA ASP A 104 24.56 5.04 -12.64
C ASP A 104 24.52 3.72 -13.44
N SER A 105 25.59 2.90 -13.39
CA SER A 105 25.60 1.56 -13.97
C SER A 105 24.87 0.51 -13.10
N VAL A 106 24.52 0.87 -11.86
CA VAL A 106 23.79 0.01 -10.92
C VAL A 106 22.42 0.61 -10.60
N GLY A 107 21.51 -0.21 -10.07
CA GLY A 107 20.20 0.26 -9.68
C GLY A 107 19.55 -0.61 -8.61
N PHE A 108 18.61 -0.02 -7.89
CA PHE A 108 17.86 -0.62 -6.80
C PHE A 108 16.37 -0.54 -7.10
N TYR A 109 15.70 -1.67 -7.09
CA TYR A 109 14.25 -1.73 -7.18
C TYR A 109 13.69 -2.26 -5.85
N VAL A 110 13.21 -1.37 -5.00
CA VAL A 110 12.73 -1.70 -3.64
C VAL A 110 11.20 -1.70 -3.58
N SER A 111 10.60 -1.75 -2.39
CA SER A 111 9.16 -1.96 -2.24
C SER A 111 8.54 -1.00 -1.23
N GLY A 112 7.31 -0.55 -1.49
CA GLY A 112 6.46 0.13 -0.51
C GLY A 112 5.96 -0.77 0.63
N GLN A 113 6.31 -2.06 0.60
CA GLN A 113 6.07 -3.02 1.68
C GLN A 113 7.26 -3.14 2.65
N LEU A 114 8.34 -2.42 2.39
CA LEU A 114 9.46 -2.31 3.33
C LEU A 114 9.08 -1.43 4.52
N LEU A 115 9.83 -1.58 5.61
CA LEU A 115 9.76 -0.64 6.72
C LEU A 115 10.35 0.71 6.31
N THR A 116 9.96 1.77 7.00
CA THR A 116 10.51 3.12 6.77
C THR A 116 12.03 3.13 6.93
N GLU A 117 12.53 2.39 7.91
CA GLU A 117 13.95 2.26 8.22
C GLU A 117 14.70 1.54 7.09
N ASP A 118 14.16 0.45 6.56
CA ASP A 118 14.73 -0.28 5.41
C ASP A 118 14.84 0.65 4.20
N TYR A 119 13.75 1.37 3.92
CA TYR A 119 13.66 2.32 2.81
C TYR A 119 14.71 3.44 2.95
N TYR A 120 14.91 3.93 4.17
CA TYR A 120 15.91 4.94 4.49
C TYR A 120 17.34 4.43 4.31
N VAL A 121 17.65 3.21 4.78
CA VAL A 121 18.96 2.58 4.61
C VAL A 121 19.30 2.40 3.14
N PHE A 122 18.36 1.91 2.31
CA PHE A 122 18.59 1.79 0.86
C PHE A 122 18.83 3.14 0.19
N ASN A 123 18.13 4.20 0.60
CA ASN A 123 18.38 5.54 0.06
C ASN A 123 19.75 6.08 0.46
N LYS A 124 20.19 5.86 1.70
CA LYS A 124 21.55 6.22 2.12
C LYS A 124 22.61 5.47 1.33
N LEU A 125 22.42 4.18 1.09
CA LEU A 125 23.32 3.38 0.27
C LEU A 125 23.39 3.91 -1.17
N ALA A 126 22.24 4.03 -1.84
CA ALA A 126 22.17 4.42 -3.25
C ALA A 126 22.63 5.87 -3.48
N LYS A 127 22.01 6.83 -2.78
CA LYS A 127 22.24 8.26 -3.01
C LYS A 127 23.47 8.79 -2.27
N GLY A 128 23.70 8.30 -1.05
CA GLY A 128 24.73 8.83 -0.16
C GLY A 128 26.11 8.19 -0.35
N LEU A 129 26.17 6.87 -0.53
CA LEU A 129 27.44 6.14 -0.65
C LEU A 129 27.83 5.89 -2.11
N ILE A 130 26.91 5.34 -2.90
CA ILE A 130 27.18 5.05 -4.31
C ILE A 130 27.12 6.33 -5.16
N GLY A 131 26.22 7.26 -4.81
CA GLY A 131 26.03 8.50 -5.56
C GLY A 131 25.13 8.34 -6.80
N THR A 132 24.25 7.33 -6.81
CA THR A 132 23.27 7.13 -7.89
C THR A 132 21.86 7.50 -7.45
N ASN A 133 21.06 7.98 -8.41
CA ASN A 133 19.62 8.16 -8.26
C ASN A 133 18.80 7.00 -8.83
N ASN A 134 19.45 5.93 -9.32
CA ASN A 134 18.80 4.72 -9.82
C ASN A 134 18.23 3.88 -8.67
N ILE A 135 17.29 4.44 -7.93
CA ILE A 135 16.53 3.77 -6.89
C ILE A 135 15.06 4.10 -7.11
N ASP A 136 14.24 3.07 -7.30
CA ASP A 136 12.80 3.22 -7.47
C ASP A 136 12.05 2.05 -6.85
N THR A 137 10.72 2.12 -6.81
CA THR A 137 9.89 1.11 -6.15
C THR A 137 8.64 0.72 -6.91
N ASN A 138 8.04 -0.40 -6.51
CA ASN A 138 6.70 -0.76 -6.95
C ASN A 138 5.64 0.35 -6.71
N SER A 139 5.83 1.22 -5.71
CA SER A 139 4.94 2.36 -5.48
C SER A 139 4.93 3.37 -6.62
N ARG A 140 5.96 3.40 -7.49
CA ARG A 140 5.96 4.18 -8.74
C ARG A 140 4.74 3.87 -9.59
N LEU A 141 4.36 2.60 -9.67
CA LEU A 141 3.24 2.10 -10.47
C LEU A 141 1.87 2.37 -9.82
N CYS A 142 1.86 2.82 -8.57
CA CYS A 142 0.65 3.01 -7.78
C CYS A 142 0.39 4.48 -7.48
N MET A 143 1.29 5.13 -6.74
CA MET A 143 1.03 6.42 -6.09
C MET A 143 1.70 7.62 -6.77
N SER A 144 2.53 7.42 -7.80
CA SER A 144 3.32 8.51 -8.40
C SER A 144 2.47 9.65 -8.97
N SER A 145 1.34 9.34 -9.59
CA SER A 145 0.38 10.33 -10.08
C SER A 145 -0.26 11.13 -8.94
N ALA A 146 -0.58 10.46 -7.83
CA ALA A 146 -1.16 11.12 -6.65
C ALA A 146 -0.16 12.07 -5.99
N VAL A 147 1.08 11.64 -5.77
CA VAL A 147 2.17 12.47 -5.23
C VAL A 147 2.37 13.72 -6.10
N THR A 148 2.41 13.54 -7.43
CA THR A 148 2.57 14.66 -8.36
C THR A 148 1.38 15.61 -8.29
N GLY A 149 0.16 15.08 -8.17
CA GLY A 149 -1.07 15.87 -7.98
C GLY A 149 -0.99 16.72 -6.71
N TYR A 150 -0.76 16.10 -5.55
CA TYR A 150 -0.66 16.79 -4.26
C TYR A 150 0.44 17.85 -4.24
N GLN A 151 1.63 17.55 -4.76
CA GLN A 151 2.70 18.56 -4.86
C GLN A 151 2.31 19.76 -5.72
N LYS A 152 1.61 19.54 -6.84
CA LYS A 152 1.19 20.63 -7.73
C LYS A 152 0.05 21.46 -7.17
N THR A 153 -0.87 20.87 -6.41
CA THR A 153 -2.07 21.56 -5.92
C THR A 153 -1.95 22.05 -4.48
N LEU A 154 -1.28 21.30 -3.61
CA LEU A 154 -1.14 21.58 -2.17
C LEU A 154 0.31 21.90 -1.74
N GLY A 155 1.31 21.67 -2.60
CA GLY A 155 2.72 21.94 -2.31
C GLY A 155 3.41 20.89 -1.43
N VAL A 156 2.68 19.89 -0.93
CA VAL A 156 3.18 18.82 -0.07
C VAL A 156 2.50 17.51 -0.44
N ASP A 157 3.18 16.38 -0.19
CA ASP A 157 2.60 15.05 -0.35
C ASP A 157 1.73 14.65 0.85
N ALA A 158 0.87 13.65 0.64
CA ALA A 158 -0.14 13.07 1.51
C ALA A 158 -1.51 13.77 1.54
N PRO A 159 -2.60 13.00 1.78
CA PRO A 159 -3.94 13.56 1.92
C PRO A 159 -4.04 14.48 3.15
N PRO A 160 -4.80 15.59 3.07
CA PRO A 160 -5.08 16.45 4.23
C PRO A 160 -6.19 15.91 5.14
N CYS A 161 -6.75 14.73 4.80
CA CYS A 161 -7.90 14.12 5.45
C CYS A 161 -7.52 12.87 6.26
N SER A 162 -8.46 12.38 7.06
CA SER A 162 -8.37 11.16 7.85
C SER A 162 -9.57 10.24 7.61
N TYR A 163 -9.55 9.05 8.20
CA TYR A 163 -10.72 8.16 8.11
C TYR A 163 -11.93 8.67 8.90
N ASP A 164 -11.75 9.59 9.83
CA ASP A 164 -12.84 10.15 10.64
C ASP A 164 -13.73 11.09 9.82
N ASP A 165 -13.24 11.62 8.69
CA ASP A 165 -14.04 12.40 7.75
C ASP A 165 -15.23 11.60 7.18
N LEU A 166 -15.16 10.27 7.17
CA LEU A 166 -16.29 9.42 6.79
C LEU A 166 -17.48 9.57 7.74
N ASP A 167 -17.24 9.83 9.02
CA ASP A 167 -18.30 10.01 10.02
C ASP A 167 -18.97 11.40 9.92
N HIS A 168 -18.37 12.33 9.15
CA HIS A 168 -18.83 13.71 8.99
C HIS A 168 -19.33 14.06 7.59
N ALA A 169 -19.09 13.20 6.60
CA ALA A 169 -19.52 13.46 5.23
C ALA A 169 -21.04 13.33 5.05
N ASP A 170 -21.64 14.28 4.34
CA ASP A 170 -23.02 14.18 3.83
C ASP A 170 -23.07 13.59 2.41
N CYS A 171 -21.94 13.64 1.69
CA CYS A 171 -21.78 13.08 0.36
C CYS A 171 -20.40 12.44 0.20
N LEU A 172 -20.37 11.21 -0.28
CA LEU A 172 -19.16 10.47 -0.59
C LEU A 172 -19.05 10.26 -2.11
N PHE A 173 -18.09 10.93 -2.73
CA PHE A 173 -17.80 10.81 -4.15
C PHE A 173 -16.55 9.94 -4.37
N ILE A 174 -16.76 8.73 -4.90
CA ILE A 174 -15.70 7.73 -5.08
C ILE A 174 -15.37 7.62 -6.57
N ALA A 175 -14.17 8.02 -6.97
CA ALA A 175 -13.70 7.91 -8.35
C ALA A 175 -12.72 6.75 -8.53
N GLY A 176 -13.15 5.68 -9.22
CA GLY A 176 -12.31 4.55 -9.62
C GLY A 176 -11.92 3.55 -8.51
N SER A 177 -12.39 3.74 -7.27
CA SER A 177 -11.98 2.92 -6.11
C SER A 177 -12.99 1.82 -5.80
N ASN A 178 -12.57 0.57 -5.97
CA ASN A 178 -13.30 -0.61 -5.49
C ASN A 178 -12.96 -0.90 -4.02
N ALA A 179 -13.36 0.00 -3.12
CA ALA A 179 -13.01 -0.07 -1.70
C ALA A 179 -13.53 -1.33 -1.00
N ALA A 180 -14.68 -1.88 -1.43
CA ALA A 180 -15.25 -3.11 -0.88
C ALA A 180 -14.26 -4.29 -0.94
N PHE A 181 -13.45 -4.35 -2.00
CA PHE A 181 -12.45 -5.39 -2.19
C PHE A 181 -11.04 -4.98 -1.79
N ALA A 182 -10.61 -3.78 -2.21
CA ALA A 182 -9.23 -3.30 -2.03
C ALA A 182 -8.95 -2.80 -0.61
N HIS A 183 -9.94 -2.16 0.03
CA HIS A 183 -9.84 -1.58 1.37
C HIS A 183 -11.05 -1.98 2.23
N PRO A 184 -11.29 -3.28 2.50
CA PRO A 184 -12.58 -3.73 3.02
C PRO A 184 -12.93 -3.11 4.38
N ILE A 185 -11.95 -2.86 5.24
CA ILE A 185 -12.20 -2.22 6.54
C ILE A 185 -12.61 -0.76 6.39
N LEU A 186 -12.01 -0.02 5.44
CA LEU A 186 -12.47 1.32 5.13
C LEU A 186 -13.90 1.30 4.56
N PHE A 187 -14.23 0.31 3.73
CA PHE A 187 -15.60 0.14 3.24
C PHE A 187 -16.59 -0.19 4.37
N ARG A 188 -16.20 -0.98 5.38
CA ARG A 188 -17.03 -1.20 6.59
C ARG A 188 -17.26 0.09 7.38
N ARG A 189 -16.34 1.07 7.32
CA ARG A 189 -16.57 2.41 7.89
C ARG A 189 -17.57 3.21 7.05
N ILE A 190 -17.52 3.11 5.72
CA ILE A 190 -18.53 3.72 4.83
C ILE A 190 -19.93 3.16 5.09
N GLU A 191 -20.06 1.84 5.25
CA GLU A 191 -21.34 1.22 5.63
C GLU A 191 -21.85 1.74 6.97
N ALA A 192 -20.98 1.78 8.00
CA ALA A 192 -21.35 2.31 9.31
C ALA A 192 -21.74 3.80 9.27
N ALA A 193 -21.07 4.61 8.45
CA ALA A 193 -21.43 6.00 8.25
C ALA A 193 -22.82 6.14 7.63
N ARG A 194 -23.15 5.31 6.63
CA ARG A 194 -24.50 5.28 6.02
C ARG A 194 -25.58 4.78 6.99
N GLU A 195 -25.26 3.81 7.85
CA GLU A 195 -26.18 3.34 8.89
C GLU A 195 -26.49 4.45 9.90
N LYS A 196 -25.49 5.26 10.28
CA LYS A 196 -25.66 6.40 11.19
C LYS A 196 -26.37 7.59 10.52
N ASN A 197 -26.09 7.82 9.23
CA ASN A 197 -26.67 8.89 8.43
C ASN A 197 -27.35 8.30 7.17
N PRO A 198 -28.64 7.92 7.24
CA PRO A 198 -29.38 7.40 6.10
C PRO A 198 -29.49 8.38 4.92
N ASP A 199 -29.25 9.68 5.15
CA ASP A 199 -29.28 10.71 4.11
C ASP A 199 -27.95 10.85 3.36
N LEU A 200 -26.87 10.23 3.85
CA LEU A 200 -25.55 10.19 3.19
C LEU A 200 -25.69 9.74 1.74
N LYS A 201 -25.30 10.60 0.81
CA LYS A 201 -25.27 10.29 -0.62
C LYS A 201 -23.95 9.67 -1.03
N ILE A 202 -24.01 8.50 -1.66
CA ILE A 202 -22.83 7.80 -2.17
C ILE A 202 -22.90 7.79 -3.70
N ILE A 203 -21.91 8.41 -4.33
CA ILE A 203 -21.74 8.48 -5.77
C ILE A 203 -20.46 7.74 -6.14
N VAL A 204 -20.55 6.79 -7.07
CA VAL A 204 -19.39 6.02 -7.54
C VAL A 204 -19.19 6.24 -9.03
N VAL A 205 -17.99 6.63 -9.42
CA VAL A 205 -17.54 6.80 -10.81
C VAL A 205 -16.60 5.66 -11.15
N ASP A 206 -17.18 4.53 -11.58
CA ASP A 206 -16.43 3.35 -11.99
C ASP A 206 -16.89 2.92 -13.40
N PRO A 207 -15.99 2.58 -14.33
CA PRO A 207 -16.38 2.06 -15.65
C PRO A 207 -17.04 0.67 -15.57
N ARG A 208 -16.92 -0.02 -14.43
CA ARG A 208 -17.54 -1.33 -14.17
C ARG A 208 -18.40 -1.25 -12.93
N ARG A 209 -19.48 -2.03 -12.89
CA ARG A 209 -20.32 -2.14 -11.69
C ARG A 209 -19.68 -3.09 -10.67
N THR A 210 -18.80 -2.55 -9.84
CA THR A 210 -18.17 -3.23 -8.70
C THR A 210 -19.13 -3.38 -7.52
N GLU A 211 -18.74 -4.10 -6.46
CA GLU A 211 -19.53 -4.14 -5.20
C GLU A 211 -19.65 -2.74 -4.57
N THR A 212 -18.60 -1.93 -4.64
CA THR A 212 -18.65 -0.52 -4.24
C THR A 212 -19.66 0.28 -5.08
N ALA A 213 -19.65 0.13 -6.40
CA ALA A 213 -20.62 0.79 -7.27
C ALA A 213 -22.06 0.29 -7.06
N ALA A 214 -22.25 -1.00 -6.75
CA ALA A 214 -23.56 -1.57 -6.47
C ALA A 214 -24.18 -1.06 -5.15
N PHE A 215 -23.34 -0.61 -4.21
CA PHE A 215 -23.76 -0.01 -2.95
C PHE A 215 -24.15 1.48 -3.09
N ALA A 216 -23.72 2.16 -4.16
CA ALA A 216 -23.93 3.58 -4.37
C ALA A 216 -25.41 3.94 -4.64
N ASP A 217 -25.80 5.16 -4.28
CA ASP A 217 -27.08 5.75 -4.70
C ASP A 217 -27.05 6.12 -6.19
N LEU A 218 -25.87 6.54 -6.68
CA LEU A 218 -25.63 6.85 -8.09
C LEU A 218 -24.33 6.20 -8.57
N HIS A 219 -24.43 5.40 -9.63
CA HIS A 219 -23.28 4.84 -10.34
C HIS A 219 -23.13 5.53 -11.70
N LEU A 220 -22.02 6.24 -11.88
CA LEU A 220 -21.62 6.86 -13.15
C LEU A 220 -20.67 5.93 -13.90
N ALA A 221 -21.21 5.14 -14.82
CA ALA A 221 -20.46 4.20 -15.64
C ALA A 221 -19.76 4.89 -16.83
N ILE A 222 -18.73 5.69 -16.54
CA ILE A 222 -17.94 6.38 -17.58
C ILE A 222 -17.13 5.41 -18.46
N LEU A 223 -16.66 5.89 -19.61
CA LEU A 223 -15.69 5.13 -20.41
C LEU A 223 -14.31 5.21 -19.74
N PRO A 224 -13.49 4.13 -19.80
CA PRO A 224 -12.12 4.18 -19.28
C PRO A 224 -11.33 5.34 -19.89
N GLY A 225 -10.72 6.17 -19.03
CA GLY A 225 -9.92 7.34 -19.44
C GLY A 225 -10.72 8.63 -19.68
N THR A 226 -12.04 8.67 -19.39
CA THR A 226 -12.87 9.88 -19.53
C THR A 226 -13.25 10.53 -18.20
N ASP A 227 -12.53 10.21 -17.13
CA ASP A 227 -12.70 10.80 -15.79
C ASP A 227 -12.35 12.29 -15.76
N VAL A 228 -11.27 12.71 -16.41
CA VAL A 228 -10.92 14.15 -16.54
C VAL A 228 -12.04 14.95 -17.22
N ALA A 229 -12.68 14.37 -18.25
CA ALA A 229 -13.81 15.02 -18.92
C ALA A 229 -15.02 15.18 -17.98
N LEU A 230 -15.29 14.19 -17.12
CA LEU A 230 -16.32 14.29 -16.09
C LEU A 230 -16.00 15.42 -15.09
N PHE A 231 -14.76 15.49 -14.58
CA PHE A 231 -14.37 16.54 -13.64
C PHE A 231 -14.46 17.95 -14.26
N HIS A 232 -14.06 18.11 -15.53
CA HIS A 232 -14.23 19.37 -16.24
C HIS A 232 -15.72 19.74 -16.45
N ALA A 233 -16.58 18.76 -16.74
CA ALA A 233 -18.02 19.00 -16.87
C ALA A 233 -18.65 19.42 -15.53
N MET A 234 -18.26 18.79 -14.42
CA MET A 234 -18.69 19.18 -13.07
C MET A 234 -18.29 20.62 -12.75
N LEU A 235 -17.03 21.00 -13.02
CA LEU A 235 -16.56 22.37 -12.84
C LEU A 235 -17.33 23.36 -13.73
N HIS A 236 -17.63 22.99 -14.96
CA HIS A 236 -18.42 23.82 -15.87
C HIS A 236 -19.83 24.07 -15.33
N VAL A 237 -20.49 23.05 -14.78
CA VAL A 237 -21.80 23.21 -14.13
C VAL A 237 -21.70 24.12 -12.91
N MET A 238 -20.67 23.97 -12.06
CA MET A 238 -20.46 24.85 -10.92
C MET A 238 -20.28 26.33 -11.33
N LEU A 239 -19.60 26.59 -12.45
CA LEU A 239 -19.47 27.92 -13.02
C LEU A 239 -20.81 28.47 -13.52
N TRP A 240 -21.56 27.65 -14.27
CA TRP A 240 -22.81 28.04 -14.91
C TRP A 240 -23.92 28.33 -13.90
N GLU A 241 -24.01 27.52 -12.86
CA GLU A 241 -25.02 27.64 -11.79
C GLU A 241 -24.58 28.60 -10.66
N GLU A 242 -23.43 29.27 -10.81
CA GLU A 242 -22.86 30.18 -9.81
C GLU A 242 -22.59 29.54 -8.43
N TRP A 243 -22.22 28.25 -8.38
CA TRP A 243 -21.94 27.50 -7.13
C TRP A 243 -20.50 27.63 -6.61
N ILE A 244 -19.70 28.52 -7.18
CA ILE A 244 -18.31 28.72 -6.74
C ILE A 244 -18.30 29.56 -5.47
N ASN A 245 -17.63 29.05 -4.43
CA ASN A 245 -17.30 29.87 -3.26
C ASN A 245 -16.24 30.91 -3.65
N ARG A 246 -16.57 32.20 -3.51
CA ARG A 246 -15.73 33.35 -3.89
C ARG A 246 -15.16 34.12 -2.69
N ASP A 247 -15.53 33.70 -1.48
CA ASP A 247 -15.03 34.29 -0.24
C ASP A 247 -13.61 33.80 0.11
#